data_AF-A0A2J7ZXX4-F1
#
_entry.id   AF-A0A2J7ZXX4-F1
#
_cell.length_a   1.000
_cell.length_b   1.000
_cell.length_c   1.000
_cell.angle_alpha   90.00
_cell.angle_beta   90.00
_cell.angle_gamma   90.00
#
_symmetry.space_group_name_H-M   'P 1'
#
loop_
_entity.id
_entity.type
_entity.pdbx_description
1 polymer ?
#
loop_
_entity_poly.entity_id
_entity_poly.type
_entity_poly.pdbx_seq_one_letter_code
_entity_poly.pdbx_strand_id
1 'polypeptide(L)'
;MGVELSSAPLAPVVVALGDPVLDILARVSPAWLATVVPEPGGCLPILPGAMEQLLEDAGKQSELVRIPGGSAANVIKGVANIGGGGVVCRFVGMIGRDETGAEYRRKLAEQVYVGAKEQGRYGAIHA
;
A
#
# COMPACT_ATOMS: atom_id res chain seq x y z
N MET A 1 16.66 47.91 3.72
CA MET A 1 16.84 46.64 4.46
C MET A 1 15.87 45.65 3.84
N GLY A 2 16.32 44.87 2.85
CA GLY A 2 15.45 43.96 2.09
C GLY A 2 15.37 42.61 2.79
N VAL A 3 14.15 42.11 2.97
CA VAL A 3 13.91 40.74 3.44
C VAL A 3 14.14 39.82 2.25
N GLU A 4 15.24 39.07 2.23
CA GLU A 4 15.41 37.94 1.32
C GLU A 4 14.41 36.84 1.72
N LEU A 5 13.34 36.71 0.94
CA LEU A 5 12.52 35.51 0.97
C LEU A 5 13.36 34.40 0.32
N SER A 6 13.76 33.41 1.13
CA SER A 6 14.42 32.20 0.65
C SER A 6 13.69 31.63 -0.56
N SER A 7 14.39 31.54 -1.69
CA SER A 7 13.89 31.07 -2.99
C SER A 7 13.90 29.56 -3.13
N ALA A 8 14.08 28.80 -2.04
CA ALA A 8 14.07 27.36 -2.09
C ALA A 8 12.72 26.88 -2.65
N PRO A 9 12.69 26.15 -3.78
CA PRO A 9 11.44 25.67 -4.34
C PRO A 9 10.76 24.76 -3.32
N LEU A 10 9.49 25.03 -3.03
CA LEU A 10 8.68 24.17 -2.19
C LEU A 10 8.67 22.77 -2.83
N ALA A 11 8.99 21.76 -2.03
CA ALA A 11 8.91 20.37 -2.47
C ALA A 11 7.51 20.11 -3.07
N PRO A 12 7.41 19.53 -4.29
CA PRO A 12 6.13 19.26 -4.92
C PRO A 12 5.28 18.35 -4.02
N VAL A 13 3.98 18.61 -4.02
CA VAL A 13 3.00 17.82 -3.28
C VAL A 13 2.24 16.94 -4.26
N VAL A 14 2.21 15.64 -4.00
CA VAL A 14 1.42 14.66 -4.75
C VAL A 14 0.38 14.06 -3.81
N VAL A 15 -0.88 14.16 -4.20
CA VAL A 15 -2.01 13.57 -3.48
C VAL A 15 -2.60 12.45 -4.34
N ALA A 16 -2.63 11.25 -3.79
CA ALA A 16 -3.29 10.11 -4.40
C ALA A 16 -4.64 9.87 -3.71
N LEU A 17 -5.71 9.81 -4.48
CA LEU A 17 -7.04 9.41 -4.02
C LEU A 17 -7.34 8.03 -4.60
N GLY A 18 -7.80 7.10 -3.78
CA GLY A 18 -8.28 5.81 -4.28
C GLY A 18 -8.69 4.86 -3.18
N ASP A 19 -9.05 3.65 -3.60
CA ASP A 19 -9.57 2.63 -2.70
C ASP A 19 -8.43 1.82 -2.08
N PRO A 20 -8.25 1.90 -0.75
CA PRO A 20 -7.30 1.07 -0.04
C PRO A 20 -7.77 -0.39 -0.07
N VAL A 21 -6.91 -1.31 -0.50
CA VAL A 21 -7.18 -2.76 -0.48
C VAL A 21 -6.03 -3.46 0.21
N LEU A 22 -6.29 -4.35 1.16
CA LEU A 22 -5.23 -5.16 1.75
C LEU A 22 -4.95 -6.35 0.82
N ASP A 23 -3.79 -6.33 0.17
CA ASP A 23 -3.33 -7.44 -0.66
C ASP A 23 -2.87 -8.57 0.26
N ILE A 24 -3.31 -9.79 -0.03
CA ILE A 24 -2.89 -11.01 0.67
C ILE A 24 -2.14 -11.87 -0.34
N LEU A 25 -0.84 -12.05 -0.11
CA LEU A 25 0.02 -12.83 -0.97
C LEU A 25 0.28 -14.20 -0.36
N ALA A 26 0.16 -15.24 -1.18
CA ALA A 26 0.52 -16.60 -0.83
C ALA A 26 1.35 -17.20 -1.97
N ARG A 27 2.42 -17.91 -1.62
CA ARG A 27 3.10 -18.79 -2.57
C ARG A 27 2.33 -20.10 -2.67
N VAL A 28 1.90 -20.47 -3.86
CA VAL A 28 1.10 -21.67 -4.09
C VAL A 28 1.71 -22.53 -5.17
N SER A 29 1.45 -23.83 -5.15
CA SER A 29 1.90 -24.73 -6.21
C SER A 29 1.09 -24.51 -7.49
N PRO A 30 1.69 -24.69 -8.69
CA PRO A 30 0.93 -24.64 -9.95
C PRO A 30 -0.23 -25.65 -9.99
N ALA A 31 -0.04 -26.83 -9.39
CA ALA A 31 -1.06 -27.87 -9.30
C ALA A 31 -2.28 -27.41 -8.50
N TRP A 32 -2.07 -26.75 -7.36
CA TRP A 32 -3.17 -26.17 -6.58
C TRP A 32 -3.80 -24.97 -7.30
N LEU A 33 -3.00 -24.09 -7.91
CA LEU A 33 -3.53 -22.91 -8.61
C LEU A 33 -4.52 -23.32 -9.73
N ALA A 34 -4.22 -24.42 -10.44
CA ALA A 34 -5.09 -24.97 -11.47
C ALA A 34 -6.44 -25.50 -10.94
N THR A 35 -6.60 -25.72 -9.62
CA THR A 35 -7.90 -26.05 -9.02
C THR A 35 -8.73 -24.81 -8.66
N VAL A 36 -8.11 -23.63 -8.65
CA VAL A 36 -8.75 -22.38 -8.23
C VAL A 36 -9.13 -21.51 -9.43
N VAL A 37 -8.27 -21.42 -10.44
CA VAL A 37 -8.49 -20.60 -11.63
C VAL A 37 -8.20 -21.37 -12.92
N PRO A 38 -8.87 -21.04 -14.04
CA PRO A 38 -8.62 -21.69 -15.32
C PRO A 38 -7.23 -21.37 -15.89
N GLU A 39 -6.74 -20.14 -15.71
CA GLU A 39 -5.44 -19.68 -16.20
C GLU A 39 -4.75 -18.75 -15.18
N PRO A 40 -3.43 -18.89 -14.96
CA PRO A 40 -2.65 -17.97 -14.12
C PRO A 40 -2.57 -16.54 -14.69
N GLY A 41 -2.40 -15.55 -13.80
CA GLY A 41 -2.09 -14.16 -14.18
C GLY A 41 -3.32 -13.24 -14.35
N GLY A 42 -4.54 -13.75 -14.17
CA GLY A 42 -5.76 -12.97 -14.18
C GLY A 42 -6.08 -12.26 -12.85
N CYS A 43 -7.11 -11.42 -12.89
CA CYS A 43 -7.77 -10.86 -11.71
C CYS A 43 -9.27 -11.16 -11.83
N LEU A 44 -9.79 -11.97 -10.92
CA LEU A 44 -11.17 -12.46 -10.97
C LEU A 44 -11.90 -12.07 -9.70
N PRO A 45 -13.13 -11.54 -9.80
CA PRO A 45 -13.95 -11.34 -8.63
C PRO A 45 -14.33 -12.70 -8.04
N ILE A 46 -14.37 -12.78 -6.71
CA ILE A 46 -14.87 -13.94 -6.00
C ILE A 46 -16.13 -13.57 -5.22
N LEU A 47 -16.99 -14.55 -4.98
CA LEU A 47 -18.17 -14.36 -4.14
C LEU A 47 -17.74 -14.19 -2.67
N PRO A 48 -18.49 -13.42 -1.85
CA PRO A 48 -18.12 -13.15 -0.47
C PRO A 48 -17.82 -14.40 0.36
N GLY A 49 -18.62 -15.47 0.23
CA GLY A 49 -18.41 -16.73 0.96
C GLY A 49 -17.24 -17.58 0.47
N ALA A 50 -16.66 -17.28 -0.69
CA ALA A 50 -15.53 -18.03 -1.24
C ALA A 50 -14.17 -17.51 -0.73
N MET A 51 -14.13 -16.28 -0.22
CA MET A 51 -12.88 -15.65 0.25
C MET A 51 -12.28 -16.40 1.44
N GLU A 52 -13.08 -16.72 2.45
CA GLU A 52 -12.59 -17.37 3.68
C GLU A 52 -11.97 -18.73 3.38
N GLN A 53 -12.66 -19.56 2.58
CA GLN A 53 -12.15 -20.87 2.17
C GLN A 53 -10.86 -20.73 1.36
N LEU A 54 -10.81 -19.78 0.42
CA LEU A 54 -9.62 -19.55 -0.40
C LEU A 54 -8.42 -19.14 0.44
N LEU A 55 -8.63 -18.28 1.44
CA LEU A 55 -7.57 -17.87 2.37
C LEU A 55 -7.10 -19.03 3.25
N GLU A 56 -8.02 -19.86 3.74
CA GLU A 56 -7.67 -21.05 4.53
C GLU A 56 -6.83 -22.03 3.70
N ASP A 57 -7.25 -22.32 2.48
CA ASP A 57 -6.55 -23.28 1.62
C ASP A 57 -5.22 -22.74 1.10
N ALA A 58 -5.14 -21.45 0.76
CA ALA A 58 -3.88 -20.81 0.43
C ALA A 58 -2.91 -20.80 1.63
N GLY A 59 -3.43 -20.62 2.86
CA GLY A 59 -2.67 -20.68 4.11
C GLY A 59 -2.06 -22.06 4.40
N LYS A 60 -2.65 -23.13 3.84
CA LYS A 60 -2.07 -24.48 3.87
C LYS A 60 -0.91 -24.65 2.88
N GLN A 61 -0.80 -23.80 1.86
CA GLN A 61 0.28 -23.84 0.87
C GLN A 61 1.51 -23.05 1.34
N SER A 62 1.32 -21.89 1.99
CA SER A 62 2.40 -21.07 2.57
C SER A 62 1.87 -20.02 3.55
N GLU A 63 2.78 -19.34 4.23
CA GLU A 63 2.47 -18.17 5.04
C GLU A 63 1.78 -17.08 4.20
N LEU A 64 0.68 -16.54 4.73
CA LEU A 64 -0.04 -15.42 4.13
C LEU A 64 0.63 -14.08 4.50
N VAL A 65 1.12 -13.37 3.49
CA VAL A 65 1.74 -12.05 3.67
C VAL A 65 0.73 -10.96 3.33
N ARG A 66 0.39 -10.14 4.32
CA ARG A 66 -0.53 -9.00 4.16
C ARG A 66 0.24 -7.72 3.82
N ILE A 67 -0.14 -7.03 2.75
CA ILE A 67 0.55 -5.83 2.25
C ILE A 67 -0.51 -4.77 1.89
N PRO A 68 -0.32 -3.49 2.27
CA PRO A 68 -1.17 -2.41 1.77
C PRO A 68 -1.10 -2.35 0.26
N GLY A 69 -2.23 -2.60 -0.39
CA GLY A 69 -2.42 -2.52 -1.83
C GLY A 69 -3.39 -1.40 -2.22
N GLY A 70 -3.96 -1.54 -3.42
CA GLY A 70 -4.73 -0.52 -4.11
C GLY A 70 -3.85 0.26 -5.10
N SER A 71 -4.39 0.52 -6.30
CA SER A 71 -3.63 1.11 -7.41
C SER A 71 -3.01 2.46 -7.04
N ALA A 72 -3.82 3.38 -6.50
CA ALA A 72 -3.36 4.70 -6.05
C ALA A 72 -2.32 4.61 -4.93
N ALA A 73 -2.51 3.69 -3.98
CA ALA A 73 -1.57 3.44 -2.88
C ALA A 73 -0.22 2.91 -3.40
N ASN A 74 -0.23 2.00 -4.38
CA ASN A 74 0.99 1.46 -4.99
C ASN A 74 1.77 2.54 -5.74
N VAL A 75 1.08 3.40 -6.49
CA VAL A 75 1.71 4.55 -7.18
C VAL A 75 2.35 5.50 -6.16
N ILE A 76 1.61 5.95 -5.15
CA ILE A 76 2.12 6.98 -4.22
C ILE A 76 3.26 6.46 -3.33
N LYS A 77 3.24 5.17 -2.94
CA LYS A 77 4.38 4.51 -2.29
C LYS A 77 5.61 4.52 -3.19
N GLY A 78 5.44 4.23 -4.48
CA GLY A 78 6.52 4.31 -5.46
C GLY A 78 7.11 5.72 -5.55
N VAL A 79 6.26 6.74 -5.69
CA VAL A 79 6.68 8.15 -5.72
C VAL A 79 7.41 8.54 -4.44
N ALA A 80 6.90 8.16 -3.27
CA ALA A 80 7.50 8.49 -1.99
C ALA A 80 8.92 7.89 -1.83
N ASN A 81 9.12 6.65 -2.28
CA ASN A 81 10.41 5.98 -2.19
C ASN A 81 11.41 6.47 -3.24
N ILE A 82 10.98 6.66 -4.49
CA ILE A 82 11.85 7.16 -5.57
C ILE A 82 12.23 8.63 -5.33
N GLY A 83 11.30 9.42 -4.80
CA GLY A 83 11.51 10.85 -4.53
C GLY A 83 12.51 11.16 -3.42
N GLY A 84 12.91 10.18 -2.61
CA GLY A 84 13.99 10.33 -1.61
C GLY A 84 13.80 11.48 -0.61
N GLY A 85 12.56 11.86 -0.31
CA GLY A 85 12.22 13.00 0.55
C GLY A 85 12.07 14.36 -0.16
N GLY A 86 12.39 14.44 -1.45
CA GLY A 86 12.18 15.64 -2.29
C GLY A 86 10.74 15.87 -2.73
N VAL A 87 9.83 14.92 -2.46
CA VAL A 87 8.40 14.99 -2.81
C VAL A 87 7.56 14.73 -1.57
N VAL A 88 6.57 15.58 -1.32
CA VAL A 88 5.59 15.38 -0.24
C VAL A 88 4.43 14.54 -0.77
N CYS A 89 4.27 13.33 -0.24
CA CYS A 89 3.22 12.42 -0.65
C CYS A 89 2.08 12.36 0.37
N ARG A 90 0.83 12.31 -0.12
CA ARG A 90 -0.38 12.10 0.66
C ARG A 90 -1.27 11.07 -0.04
N PHE A 91 -1.94 10.23 0.73
CA PHE A 91 -2.96 9.31 0.23
C PHE A 91 -4.27 9.64 0.92
N VAL A 92 -5.38 9.51 0.22
CA VAL A 92 -6.73 9.67 0.76
C VAL A 92 -7.53 8.46 0.30
N GLY A 93 -8.21 7.81 1.24
CA GLY A 93 -9.04 6.65 0.98
C GLY A 93 -9.90 6.30 2.19
N MET A 94 -10.73 5.26 2.08
CA MET A 94 -11.56 4.77 3.17
C MET A 94 -11.14 3.36 3.58
N ILE A 95 -11.00 3.14 4.89
CA ILE A 95 -10.76 1.82 5.47
C ILE A 95 -11.87 1.49 6.48
N GLY A 96 -12.07 0.20 6.71
CA GLY A 96 -12.94 -0.29 7.78
C GLY A 96 -12.43 0.09 9.17
N ARG A 97 -13.35 0.15 10.14
CA ARG A 97 -13.03 0.26 11.57
C ARG A 97 -12.83 -1.14 12.17
N ASP A 98 -11.91 -1.88 11.59
CA ASP A 98 -11.62 -3.28 11.91
C ASP A 98 -10.10 -3.52 11.95
N GLU A 99 -9.72 -4.76 12.28
CA GLU A 99 -8.32 -5.18 12.37
C GLU A 99 -7.59 -5.03 11.02
N THR A 100 -8.26 -5.34 9.91
CA THR A 100 -7.74 -5.20 8.55
C THR A 100 -7.40 -3.75 8.23
N GLY A 101 -8.30 -2.81 8.56
CA GLY A 101 -8.08 -1.38 8.38
C GLY A 101 -6.95 -0.86 9.28
N ALA A 102 -6.90 -1.29 10.54
CA ALA A 102 -5.82 -0.94 11.46
C ALA A 102 -4.45 -1.45 10.95
N GLU A 103 -4.39 -2.69 10.45
CA GLU A 103 -3.19 -3.27 9.87
C GLU A 103 -2.75 -2.52 8.59
N TYR A 104 -3.69 -2.22 7.70
CA TYR A 104 -3.42 -1.46 6.48
C TYR A 104 -2.77 -0.11 6.81
N ARG A 105 -3.38 0.65 7.73
CA ARG A 105 -2.88 1.96 8.17
C ARG A 105 -1.46 1.87 8.74
N ARG A 106 -1.21 0.90 9.62
CA ARG A 106 0.12 0.70 10.24
C ARG A 106 1.17 0.39 9.18
N LYS A 107 0.91 -0.61 8.33
CA LYS A 107 1.87 -1.05 7.30
C LYS A 107 2.09 -0.01 6.22
N LEU A 108 1.08 0.79 5.86
CA LEU A 108 1.25 1.86 4.87
C LEU A 108 2.25 2.92 5.37
N ALA A 109 2.22 3.23 6.66
CA ALA A 109 3.16 4.17 7.28
C ALA A 109 4.60 3.63 7.33
N GLU A 110 4.79 2.30 7.36
CA GLU A 110 6.10 1.64 7.37
C GLU A 110 6.76 1.56 5.97
N GLN A 111 5.96 1.63 4.90
CA GLN A 111 6.42 1.38 3.51
C GLN A 111 6.90 2.62 2.74
N VAL A 112 6.98 3.77 3.39
CA VAL A 112 7.47 5.00 2.77
C VAL A 112 8.83 5.38 3.32
N TYR A 113 9.65 5.96 2.45
CA TYR A 113 10.96 6.50 2.81
C TYR A 113 10.83 7.46 4.00
N VAL A 114 11.41 7.06 5.13
CA VAL A 114 11.63 7.92 6.29
C VAL A 114 13.05 8.44 6.15
N GLY A 115 13.19 9.66 5.62
CA GLY A 115 14.48 10.34 5.57
C GLY A 115 15.15 10.36 6.94
N ALA A 116 16.49 10.35 6.94
CA ALA A 116 17.31 10.40 8.14
C ALA A 116 16.74 11.41 9.16
N LYS A 117 16.79 11.02 10.44
CA LYS A 117 16.19 11.66 11.64
C LYS A 117 16.44 13.16 11.87
N GLU A 118 17.02 13.90 10.94
CA GLU A 118 17.26 15.32 11.07
C GLU A 118 16.13 16.12 10.41
N GLN A 119 15.40 16.87 11.24
CA GLN A 119 14.39 17.87 10.87
C GLN A 119 12.96 17.38 10.55
N GLY A 120 12.35 16.60 11.46
CA GLY A 120 10.95 16.79 11.88
C GLY A 120 9.80 16.82 10.85
N ARG A 121 10.01 16.49 9.58
CA ARG A 121 8.98 16.45 8.53
C ARG A 121 8.71 15.02 8.13
N TYR A 122 7.74 14.41 8.80
CA TYR A 122 7.24 13.10 8.41
C TYR A 122 6.62 13.17 7.01
N GLY A 123 7.20 12.43 6.06
CA GLY A 123 6.51 11.97 4.87
C GLY A 123 5.54 10.85 5.22
N ALA A 124 4.65 11.08 6.19
CA ALA A 124 3.64 10.10 6.55
C ALA A 124 2.52 10.14 5.51
N ILE A 125 2.23 8.98 4.92
CA ILE A 125 0.98 8.76 4.22
C ILE A 125 -0.09 8.54 5.29
N HIS A 126 -0.95 9.52 5.48
CA HIS A 126 -2.08 9.42 6.39
C HIS A 126 -3.30 8.92 5.62
N ALA A 127 -3.70 7.66 5.85
CA ALA A 127 -5.00 7.14 5.42
C ALA A 127 -6.14 7.64 6.33
#